data_AF-A0A3Q9RSF6-F1
#
_entry.id   AF-A0A3Q9RSF6-F1
#
_cell.length_a   1.000
_cell.length_b   1.000
_cell.length_c   1.000
_cell.angle_alpha   90.00
_cell.angle_beta   90.00
_cell.angle_gamma   90.00
#
_symmetry.space_group_name_H-M   'P 1'
#
loop_
_entity.id
_entity.type
_entity.pdbx_description
1 polymer ?
#
loop_
_entity_poly.entity_id
_entity_poly.type
_entity_poly.pdbx_seq_one_letter_code
_entity_poly.pdbx_strand_id
1 'polypeptide(L)' 'MVIVIKLKEILAERGMEQKELAEMTGLTQRTISELSNNKVERIPKTAIAKIAEALEISNLSDLMELKMDAE' A
#
# COMPACT_ATOMS: atom_id res chain seq x y z
N MET A 1 15.40 7.12 9.04
CA MET A 1 13.97 7.40 8.75
C MET A 1 13.59 6.63 7.51
N VAL A 2 12.46 5.96 7.52
CA VAL A 2 11.98 5.11 6.43
C VAL A 2 10.54 5.46 6.09
N ILE A 3 10.18 5.33 4.82
CA ILE A 3 8.80 5.45 4.37
C ILE A 3 8.15 4.07 4.51
N VAL A 4 7.02 4.00 5.24
CA VAL A 4 6.27 2.77 5.45
C VAL A 4 4.87 2.92 4.86
N ILE A 5 4.48 1.96 4.05
CA ILE A 5 3.14 1.80 3.50
C ILE A 5 2.33 0.96 4.48
N LYS A 6 1.18 1.49 4.92
CA LYS A 6 0.25 0.85 5.87
C LYS A 6 -0.72 -0.13 5.20
N LEU A 7 -0.42 -0.56 3.97
CA LEU A 7 -1.36 -1.30 3.14
C LEU A 7 -1.79 -2.63 3.77
N LYS A 8 -0.89 -3.33 4.46
CA LYS A 8 -1.23 -4.57 5.17
C LYS A 8 -2.29 -4.36 6.26
N GLU A 9 -2.16 -3.28 7.03
CA GLU A 9 -3.06 -2.93 8.11
C GLU A 9 -4.43 -2.52 7.55
N ILE A 10 -4.43 -1.64 6.56
CA ILE A 10 -5.66 -1.16 5.89
C ILE A 10 -6.47 -2.33 5.30
N LEU A 11 -5.79 -3.29 4.66
CA LEU A 11 -6.45 -4.47 4.10
C LEU A 11 -7.06 -5.36 5.21
N ALA A 12 -6.33 -5.57 6.31
CA ALA A 12 -6.82 -6.34 7.44
C ALA A 12 -8.04 -5.68 8.12
N GLU A 13 -8.00 -4.36 8.33
CA GLU A 13 -9.11 -3.58 8.90
C GLU A 13 -10.37 -3.63 8.04
N ARG A 14 -10.19 -3.75 6.71
CA ARG A 14 -11.28 -3.83 5.74
C ARG A 14 -11.70 -5.27 5.41
N GLY A 15 -11.08 -6.28 6.03
CA GLY A 15 -11.35 -7.69 5.73
C GLY A 15 -11.07 -8.08 4.28
N MET A 16 -10.12 -7.41 3.63
CA MET A 16 -9.83 -7.54 2.20
C MET A 16 -8.52 -8.30 1.98
N GLU A 17 -8.52 -9.21 1.00
CA GLU A 17 -7.33 -9.93 0.57
C GLU A 17 -6.51 -9.13 -0.46
N GLN A 18 -5.20 -9.38 -0.52
CA GLN A 18 -4.31 -8.76 -1.51
C GLN A 18 -4.73 -9.05 -2.96
N LYS A 19 -5.34 -10.22 -3.22
CA LYS A 19 -5.83 -10.60 -4.55
C LYS A 19 -6.96 -9.69 -5.02
N GLU A 20 -7.86 -9.32 -4.11
CA GLU A 20 -9.02 -8.48 -4.41
C GLU A 20 -8.55 -7.06 -4.75
N LEU A 21 -7.59 -6.53 -3.98
CA LEU A 21 -7.00 -5.23 -4.30
C LEU A 21 -6.24 -5.23 -5.63
N ALA A 22 -5.55 -6.33 -5.96
CA ALA A 22 -4.88 -6.47 -7.26
C ALA A 22 -5.88 -6.37 -8.41
N GLU A 23 -7.04 -7.03 -8.29
CA GLU A 23 -8.13 -6.95 -9.25
C GLU A 23 -8.72 -5.53 -9.35
N MET A 24 -9.02 -4.89 -8.22
CA MET A 24 -9.58 -3.53 -8.17
C MET A 24 -8.65 -2.48 -8.80
N THR A 25 -7.35 -2.61 -8.60
CA THR A 25 -6.33 -1.64 -9.07
C THR A 25 -5.79 -1.95 -10.46
N GLY A 26 -6.03 -3.16 -10.97
CA GLY A 26 -5.35 -3.73 -12.14
C GLY A 26 -3.84 -3.84 -11.96
N LEU A 27 -3.33 -3.88 -10.72
CA LEU A 27 -1.93 -4.15 -10.40
C LEU A 27 -1.72 -5.66 -10.27
N THR A 28 -0.48 -6.11 -10.42
CA THR A 28 -0.18 -7.53 -10.19
C THR A 28 -0.24 -7.87 -8.69
N GLN A 29 -0.64 -9.10 -8.35
CA GLN A 29 -0.58 -9.57 -6.95
C GLN A 29 0.83 -9.45 -6.37
N ARG A 30 1.87 -9.65 -7.19
CA ARG A 30 3.27 -9.43 -6.79
C ARG A 30 3.50 -7.99 -6.35
N THR A 31 3.07 -7.02 -7.15
CA THR A 31 3.21 -5.59 -6.83
C THR A 31 2.49 -5.24 -5.53
N ILE A 32 1.25 -5.71 -5.36
CA ILE A 32 0.49 -5.50 -4.11
C ILE A 32 1.22 -6.13 -2.92
N SER A 33 1.74 -7.35 -3.08
CA SER A 33 2.47 -8.06 -2.03
C SER A 33 3.77 -7.35 -1.63
N GLU A 34 4.56 -6.88 -2.60
CA GLU A 34 5.79 -6.14 -2.33
C GLU A 34 5.50 -4.81 -1.61
N LEU A 35 4.46 -4.08 -2.03
CA LEU A 35 4.02 -2.83 -1.38
C LEU A 35 3.48 -3.09 0.04
N SER A 36 2.62 -4.09 0.22
CA SER A 36 2.04 -4.47 1.51
C SER A 36 3.10 -4.91 2.52
N ASN A 37 4.17 -5.55 2.06
CA ASN A 37 5.29 -5.98 2.90
C ASN A 37 6.44 -4.97 2.97
N ASN A 38 6.31 -3.78 2.38
CA ASN A 38 7.37 -2.76 2.34
C ASN A 38 8.71 -3.29 1.77
N LYS A 39 8.66 -4.21 0.80
CA LYS A 39 9.82 -4.82 0.14
C LYS A 39 10.24 -4.10 -1.16
N VAL A 40 9.64 -2.94 -1.45
CA VAL A 40 9.93 -2.17 -2.65
C VAL A 40 11.10 -1.21 -2.41
N GLU A 41 12.05 -1.14 -3.34
CA GLU A 41 13.11 -0.12 -3.32
C GLU A 41 12.57 1.25 -3.78
N ARG A 42 11.59 1.24 -4.69
CA ARG A 42 10.97 2.43 -5.27
C ARG A 42 9.46 2.30 -5.18
N ILE A 43 8.81 3.39 -4.78
CA ILE A 43 7.36 3.45 -4.67
C ILE A 43 6.82 4.15 -5.93
N PRO A 44 6.17 3.43 -6.87
CA PRO A 44 5.65 4.05 -8.08
C PRO A 44 4.45 4.92 -7.74
N LYS A 45 4.50 6.22 -8.07
CA LYS A 45 3.39 7.16 -7.85
C LYS A 45 2.06 6.68 -8.44
N THR A 46 2.11 5.99 -9.58
CA THR A 46 0.93 5.45 -10.26
C THR A 46 0.30 4.29 -9.50
N ALA A 47 1.11 3.44 -8.85
CA ALA A 47 0.59 2.36 -8.00
C ALA A 47 -0.08 2.93 -6.75
N ILE A 48 0.55 3.93 -6.11
CA ILE A 48 -0.03 4.62 -4.96
C ILE A 48 -1.35 5.30 -5.30
N ALA A 49 -1.43 6.02 -6.43
CA ALA A 49 -2.67 6.66 -6.86
C ALA A 49 -3.80 5.64 -7.10
N LYS A 50 -3.51 4.53 -7.79
CA LYS A 50 -4.48 3.45 -8.03
C LYS A 50 -4.97 2.80 -6.74
N ILE A 51 -4.05 2.53 -5.81
CA ILE A 51 -4.39 1.94 -4.51
C ILE A 51 -5.23 2.91 -3.69
N ALA A 52 -4.86 4.19 -3.66
CA ALA A 52 -5.62 5.22 -2.97
C ALA A 52 -7.03 5.36 -3.54
N GLU A 53 -7.18 5.37 -4.87
CA GLU A 53 -8.49 5.38 -5.53
C GLU A 53 -9.33 4.13 -5.20
N ALA A 54 -8.75 2.93 -5.34
CA ALA A 54 -9.44 1.68 -5.04
C ALA A 54 -9.85 1.53 -3.57
N LEU A 55 -9.11 2.16 -2.65
CA LEU A 55 -9.39 2.16 -1.22
C LEU A 55 -10.12 3.43 -0.76
N GLU A 56 -10.54 4.31 -1.67
CA GLU A 56 -11.21 5.58 -1.34
C GLU A 56 -10.44 6.43 -0.31
N ILE A 57 -9.10 6.46 -0.43
CA ILE A 57 -8.21 7.23 0.44
C ILE A 57 -7.84 8.55 -0.26
N SER A 58 -8.25 9.67 0.34
CA SER A 58 -7.95 11.02 -0.19
C SER A 58 -6.74 11.68 0.44
N ASN A 59 -6.25 11.17 1.59
CA ASN A 59 -5.08 11.70 2.28
C ASN A 59 -3.92 10.68 2.28
N LEU A 60 -2.75 11.10 1.80
CA LEU A 60 -1.57 10.22 1.70
C LEU A 60 -1.13 9.70 3.08
N SER A 61 -1.33 10.46 4.16
CA SER A 61 -0.99 10.02 5.53
C SER A 61 -1.77 8.79 5.98
N ASP A 62 -2.93 8.53 5.38
CA ASP A 62 -3.75 7.36 5.72
C ASP A 62 -3.20 6.09 5.07
N LEU A 63 -2.43 6.24 3.97
CA LEU A 63 -1.81 5.13 3.25
C LEU A 63 -0.34 4.91 3.63
N MET A 64 0.39 5.98 3.95
CA MET A 64 1.84 5.93 4.16
C MET A 64 2.31 6.91 5.22
N GLU A 65 3.44 6.60 5.87
CA GLU A 65 4.02 7.43 6.92
C GLU A 65 5.55 7.38 6.91
N LEU A 66 6.17 8.38 7.55
CA LEU A 66 7.60 8.37 7.87
C LEU A 66 7.80 7.80 9.27
N LYS A 67 8.56 6.72 9.40
CA LYS A 67 8.99 6.18 10.70
C LYS A 67 10.46 6.46 10.96
N MET A 68 10.78 6.70 12.23
CA MET A 68 12.18 6.61 12.67
C MET A 68 12.62 5.17 12.56
N ASP A 69 13.84 4.97 12.04
CA ASP A 69 14.44 3.64 12.04
C ASP A 69 14.88 3.42 13.48
N ALA A 70 14.20 2.53 14.19
CA ALA A 70 14.65 2.08 15.49
C ALA A 70 15.56 0.88 15.21
N GLU A 71 16.86 1.09 15.28
CA GLU A 71 17.84 0.00 15.41
C GLU A 71 17.52 -0.90 16.61
#